data_AF-A0A962E2V0-F1
#
_entry.id   AF-A0A962E2V0-F1
#
_cell.length_a   1.000
_cell.length_b   1.000
_cell.length_c   1.000
_cell.angle_alpha   90.00
_cell.angle_beta   90.00
_cell.angle_gamma   90.00
#
_symmetry.space_group_name_H-M   'P 1'
#
loop_
_entity.id
_entity.type
_entity.pdbx_description
1 polymer ?
#
loop_
_entity_poly.entity_id
_entity_poly.type
_entity_poly.pdbx_seq_one_letter_code
_entity_poly.pdbx_strand_id
1 'polypeptide(L)'
;ESVEDISYYYFDTEAFVPVAVETEIRQGPMKGKVGENKMSDYQEVEGFYVPFAMTQGLKDGPGVTMTVSKVELNPQVSSSDFEMPVETEVTTEKNESAEASTENK
;
A
#
# COMPACT_ATOMS: atom_id res chain seq x y z
N GLU A 1 -19.55 11.88 -17.12
CA GLU A 1 -18.30 11.95 -17.88
C GLU A 1 -17.24 11.11 -17.19
N SER A 2 -16.46 10.33 -17.93
CA SER A 2 -15.23 9.72 -17.39
C SER A 2 -14.18 10.82 -17.35
N VAL A 3 -13.78 11.23 -16.16
CA VAL A 3 -12.73 12.23 -16.01
C VAL A 3 -11.40 11.55 -16.37
N GLU A 4 -10.63 12.05 -17.33
CA GLU A 4 -9.36 11.46 -17.82
C GLU A 4 -8.29 11.29 -16.73
N ASP A 5 -7.78 10.08 -16.54
CA ASP A 5 -6.70 9.79 -15.59
C ASP A 5 -5.34 10.13 -16.22
N ILE A 6 -4.66 11.15 -15.68
CA ILE A 6 -3.40 11.66 -16.21
C ILE A 6 -2.33 11.48 -15.13
N SER A 7 -1.23 10.84 -15.53
CA SER A 7 -0.04 10.65 -14.70
C SER A 7 1.18 11.18 -15.43
N TYR A 8 2.00 11.97 -14.75
CA TYR A 8 3.27 12.47 -15.29
C TYR A 8 4.41 11.66 -14.68
N TYR A 9 5.28 11.14 -15.54
CA TYR A 9 6.45 10.37 -15.14
C TYR A 9 7.72 11.16 -15.47
N TYR A 10 8.57 11.30 -14.47
CA TYR A 10 9.87 11.94 -14.59
C TYR A 10 10.93 10.86 -14.50
N PHE A 11 11.86 10.86 -15.47
CA PHE A 11 12.92 9.87 -15.55
C PHE A 11 14.28 10.55 -15.43
N ASP A 12 15.22 9.85 -14.81
CA ASP A 12 16.63 10.20 -14.88
C ASP A 12 17.12 10.09 -16.34
N THR A 13 17.92 11.06 -16.79
CA THR A 13 18.33 11.16 -18.20
C THR A 13 19.44 10.19 -18.58
N GLU A 14 20.11 9.57 -17.60
CA GLU A 14 21.23 8.66 -17.84
C GLU A 14 20.82 7.21 -17.54
N ALA A 15 20.23 6.97 -16.38
CA ALA A 15 19.83 5.64 -15.93
C ALA A 15 18.44 5.21 -16.41
N PHE A 16 17.64 6.13 -16.96
CA PHE A 16 16.27 5.89 -17.44
C PHE A 16 15.34 5.26 -16.39
N VAL A 17 15.60 5.50 -15.10
CA VAL A 17 14.74 5.09 -13.98
C VAL A 17 13.77 6.20 -13.60
N PRO A 18 12.56 5.88 -13.11
CA PRO A 18 11.62 6.90 -12.65
C PRO A 18 12.16 7.59 -11.39
N VAL A 19 12.07 8.92 -11.32
CA VAL A 19 12.48 9.70 -10.13
C VAL A 19 11.30 10.37 -9.45
N ALA A 20 10.23 10.63 -10.21
CA ALA A 20 8.97 11.12 -9.67
C ALA A 20 7.78 10.66 -10.53
N VAL A 21 6.65 10.49 -9.87
CA VAL A 21 5.34 10.30 -10.50
C VAL A 21 4.34 11.27 -9.88
N GLU A 22 3.67 12.05 -10.72
CA GLU A 22 2.65 13.00 -10.30
C GLU A 22 1.28 12.61 -10.84
N THR A 23 0.28 12.60 -9.97
CA THR A 23 -1.10 12.21 -10.30
C THR A 23 -2.10 13.13 -9.63
N GLU A 24 -3.14 13.54 -10.34
CA GLU A 24 -4.23 14.31 -9.74
C GLU A 24 -5.08 13.43 -8.82
N ILE A 25 -5.28 13.87 -7.57
CA ILE A 25 -6.16 13.22 -6.61
C ILE A 25 -7.61 13.52 -7.02
N ARG A 26 -8.38 12.48 -7.33
CA ARG A 26 -9.72 12.65 -7.93
C ARG A 26 -10.87 12.57 -6.94
N GLN A 27 -10.59 12.08 -5.73
CA GLN A 27 -11.59 11.78 -4.71
C GLN A 27 -11.09 12.12 -3.29
N GLY A 28 -12.03 12.18 -2.36
CA GLY A 28 -11.74 12.46 -0.95
C GLY A 28 -11.37 13.93 -0.69
N PRO A 29 -10.93 14.25 0.55
CA PRO A 29 -10.69 15.63 0.99
C PRO A 29 -9.58 16.36 0.22
N MET A 30 -8.67 15.62 -0.41
CA MET A 30 -7.54 16.16 -1.16
C MET A 30 -7.81 16.28 -2.67
N LYS A 31 -9.06 16.10 -3.11
CA LYS A 31 -9.44 16.19 -4.53
C LYS A 31 -8.95 17.49 -5.18
N GLY A 32 -8.45 17.39 -6.41
CA GLY A 32 -7.94 18.50 -7.21
C GLY A 32 -6.52 18.92 -6.85
N LYS A 33 -5.90 18.30 -5.84
CA LYS A 33 -4.46 18.44 -5.58
C LYS A 33 -3.67 17.40 -6.35
N VAL A 34 -2.38 17.67 -6.55
CA VAL A 34 -1.45 16.73 -7.17
C VAL A 34 -0.75 15.94 -6.07
N GLY A 35 -0.91 14.62 -6.09
CA GLY A 35 -0.07 13.69 -5.35
C GLY A 35 1.25 13.47 -6.07
N GLU A 36 2.32 13.29 -5.31
CA GLU A 36 3.67 13.09 -5.81
C GLU A 36 4.31 11.90 -5.08
N ASN A 37 4.86 10.97 -5.86
CA ASN A 37 5.72 9.90 -5.38
C ASN A 37 7.12 10.17 -5.92
N LYS A 38 8.13 10.25 -5.05
CA LYS A 38 9.54 10.36 -5.42
C LYS A 38 10.26 9.06 -5.13
N MET A 39 11.20 8.71 -5.99
CA MET A 39 12.05 7.54 -5.86
C MET A 39 13.50 8.00 -5.84
N SER A 40 14.27 7.54 -4.86
CA SER A 40 15.68 7.90 -4.69
C SER A 40 16.49 6.73 -4.13
N ASP A 41 17.79 6.97 -3.96
CA ASP A 41 18.75 5.98 -3.46
C ASP A 41 18.73 4.70 -4.28
N TYR A 42 18.78 4.86 -5.61
CA TYR A 42 18.79 3.75 -6.54
C TYR A 42 20.06 2.90 -6.35
N GLN A 43 19.88 1.59 -6.25
CA GLN A 43 20.96 0.62 -6.16
C GLN A 43 20.75 -0.49 -7.18
N GLU A 44 21.86 -1.05 -7.67
CA GLU A 44 21.83 -2.22 -8.54
C GLU A 44 21.71 -3.49 -7.69
N VAL A 45 20.65 -4.26 -7.92
CA VAL A 45 20.38 -5.55 -7.28
C VAL A 45 20.18 -6.57 -8.40
N GLU A 46 21.11 -7.52 -8.51
CA GLU A 46 21.14 -8.57 -9.54
C GLU A 46 20.86 -8.05 -10.97
N GLY A 47 21.42 -6.88 -11.32
CA GLY A 47 21.28 -6.25 -12.64
C GLY A 47 20.06 -5.34 -12.80
N PHE A 48 19.24 -5.16 -11.76
CA PHE A 48 18.11 -4.22 -11.75
C PHE A 48 18.41 -3.00 -10.89
N TYR A 49 18.18 -1.81 -11.43
CA TYR A 49 18.24 -0.56 -10.67
C TYR A 49 16.92 -0.34 -9.92
N VAL A 50 16.96 -0.44 -8.60
CA VAL A 50 15.77 -0.35 -7.73
C VAL A 50 15.93 0.76 -6.69
N PRO A 51 14.86 1.52 -6.36
CA PRO A 51 14.95 2.58 -5.37
C PRO A 51 14.94 2.02 -3.95
N PHE A 52 15.86 2.49 -3.10
CA PHE A 52 15.86 2.17 -1.67
C PHE A 52 15.15 3.22 -0.81
N ALA A 53 14.74 4.34 -1.39
CA ALA A 53 13.91 5.33 -0.71
C ALA A 53 12.75 5.75 -1.62
N MET A 54 11.55 5.78 -1.03
CA MET A 54 10.32 6.21 -1.69
C MET A 54 9.61 7.22 -0.80
N THR A 55 9.35 8.42 -1.32
CA THR A 55 8.62 9.48 -0.60
C THR A 55 7.28 9.71 -1.26
N GLN A 56 6.18 9.57 -0.51
CA GLN A 56 4.83 9.83 -1.00
C GLN A 56 4.22 11.03 -0.26
N GLY A 57 3.58 11.94 -0.99
CA GLY A 57 2.94 13.11 -0.41
C GLY A 57 2.16 13.93 -1.43
N LEU A 58 1.81 15.15 -1.03
CA LEU A 58 1.35 16.16 -1.99
C LEU A 58 2.57 16.79 -2.66
N LYS A 59 2.45 17.12 -3.96
CA LYS A 59 3.47 17.92 -4.66
C LYS A 59 3.75 19.21 -3.88
N ASP A 60 5.02 19.53 -3.70
CA ASP A 60 5.53 20.68 -2.93
C ASP A 60 5.10 20.71 -1.44
N GLY A 61 4.50 19.63 -0.95
CA GLY A 61 4.05 19.46 0.42
C GLY A 61 4.97 18.54 1.24
N PRO A 62 4.66 18.37 2.54
CA PRO A 62 5.29 17.32 3.34
C PRO A 62 4.93 15.94 2.79
N GLY A 63 5.92 15.05 2.78
CA GLY A 63 5.76 13.66 2.37
C GLY A 63 6.24 12.70 3.46
N VAL A 64 5.79 11.45 3.37
CA VAL A 64 6.26 10.35 4.20
C VAL A 64 7.27 9.54 3.39
N THR A 65 8.45 9.32 3.95
CA THR A 65 9.51 8.53 3.31
C THR A 65 9.54 7.13 3.90
N MET A 66 9.53 6.13 3.01
CA MET A 66 9.82 4.74 3.33
C MET A 66 11.22 4.39 2.82
N THR A 67 12.04 3.82 3.69
CA THR A 67 13.38 3.35 3.35
C THR A 67 13.40 1.83 3.35
N VAL A 68 13.92 1.25 2.28
CA VAL A 68 14.11 -0.19 2.11
C VAL A 68 15.50 -0.57 2.61
N SER A 69 15.58 -1.58 3.46
CA SER A 69 16.86 -2.07 3.99
C SER A 69 17.49 -3.16 3.12
N LYS A 70 16.66 -3.96 2.44
CA LYS A 70 17.09 -5.08 1.61
C LYS A 70 16.08 -5.34 0.49
N VAL A 71 16.58 -5.65 -0.70
CA VAL A 71 15.81 -6.18 -1.83
C VAL A 71 16.41 -7.54 -2.20
N GLU A 72 15.56 -8.54 -2.36
CA GLU A 72 15.91 -9.87 -2.85
C GLU A 72 15.09 -10.14 -4.10
N LEU A 73 15.72 -10.58 -5.19
CA LEU A 73 15.02 -10.87 -6.44
C LEU A 73 14.75 -12.36 -6.56
N ASN A 74 13.56 -12.68 -7.08
CA ASN A 74 13.06 -14.05 -7.25
C ASN A 74 13.18 -14.94 -5.99
N PRO A 75 12.79 -14.47 -4.79
CA PRO A 75 12.75 -15.34 -3.61
C PRO A 75 11.74 -16.47 -3.85
N GLN A 76 12.00 -17.63 -3.25
CA GLN A 76 11.01 -18.71 -3.23
C GLN A 76 9.86 -18.30 -2.30
N VAL A 77 8.64 -18.21 -2.85
CA VAL A 77 7.42 -17.88 -2.11
C VAL A 77 6.41 -19.02 -2.24
N SER A 78 5.61 -19.25 -1.20
CA SER A 78 4.61 -20.32 -1.19
C SER A 78 3.27 -19.82 -1.69
N SER A 79 2.47 -20.68 -2.34
CA SER A 79 1.10 -20.29 -2.75
C SER A 79 0.23 -19.87 -1.57
N SER A 80 0.47 -20.45 -0.39
CA SER A 80 -0.23 -20.12 0.85
C SER A 80 0.00 -18.68 1.33
N ASP A 81 1.11 -18.03 0.96
CA ASP A 81 1.37 -16.62 1.31
C ASP A 81 0.40 -15.66 0.63
N PHE A 82 -0.30 -16.13 -0.41
CA PHE A 82 -1.27 -15.37 -1.20
C PHE A 82 -2.69 -15.91 -1.05
N GLU A 83 -2.92 -16.87 -0.15
CA GLU A 83 -4.27 -17.35 0.16
C GLU A 83 -5.01 -16.25 0.93
N MET A 84 -6.21 -15.92 0.45
CA MET A 84 -7.10 -15.02 1.18
C MET A 84 -7.46 -15.66 2.53
N PRO A 85 -7.53 -14.87 3.61
CA PRO A 85 -8.03 -15.40 4.87
C PRO A 85 -9.43 -15.97 4.65
N VAL A 86 -9.64 -17.23 5.06
CA VAL A 86 -10.98 -17.80 5.14
C VAL A 86 -11.76 -17.06 6.20
N GLU A 87 -12.96 -16.63 5.85
CA GLU A 87 -13.92 -16.08 6.81
C GLU A 87 -14.27 -17.19 7.79
N THR A 88 -13.63 -17.18 8.97
CA THR A 88 -14.02 -18.06 10.06
C THR A 88 -15.40 -17.61 10.47
N GLU A 89 -16.44 -18.36 10.08
CA GLU A 89 -17.77 -18.14 10.64
C GLU A 89 -17.64 -18.22 12.16
N VAL A 90 -17.82 -17.08 12.82
CA VAL A 90 -18.02 -17.05 14.26
C VAL A 90 -19.38 -17.72 14.48
N THR A 91 -19.38 -19.04 14.63
CA THR A 91 -20.54 -19.77 15.14
C THR A 91 -20.73 -19.31 16.57
N THR A 92 -21.62 -18.33 16.75
CA THR A 92 -22.21 -18.00 18.04
C THR A 92 -23.02 -19.21 18.49
N GLU A 93 -22.41 -20.10 19.26
CA GLU A 93 -23.13 -21.12 20.02
C GLU A 93 -24.02 -20.41 21.04
N LYS A 94 -25.31 -20.32 20.70
CA LYS A 94 -26.40 -19.96 21.59
C LYS A 94 -26.53 -21.08 22.62
N ASN A 95 -25.86 -20.93 23.76
CA ASN A 95 -25.97 -21.87 24.88
C ASN A 95 -27.28 -21.59 25.64
N GLU A 96 -28.40 -22.10 25.13
CA GLU A 96 -29.66 -22.24 25.87
C GLU A 96 -29.78 -23.68 26.38
N SER A 97 -29.37 -23.93 27.63
CA SER A 97 -30.12 -24.83 28.52
C SER A 97 -29.65 -24.66 29.98
N ALA A 98 -30.52 -24.15 30.84
CA ALA A 98 -31.03 -24.89 32.01
C ALA A 98 -31.69 -23.91 33.00
N GLU A 99 -32.94 -24.23 33.30
CA GLU A 99 -33.87 -23.53 34.16
C GLU A 99 -33.44 -23.41 35.64
N ALA A 100 -34.13 -22.48 36.30
CA ALA A 100 -34.53 -22.47 37.72
C ALA A 100 -33.47 -22.13 38.77
N SER A 101 -33.65 -20.97 39.45
CA SER A 101 -34.01 -20.94 40.89
C SER A 101 -34.11 -19.50 41.44
N THR A 102 -35.28 -19.20 42.03
CA THR A 102 -35.54 -18.25 43.14
C THR A 102 -35.44 -16.74 42.93
N GLU A 103 -36.61 -16.18 42.65
CA GLU A 103 -37.16 -14.96 43.26
C GLU A 103 -36.96 -14.94 44.78
N ASN A 104 -36.21 -13.95 45.29
CA ASN A 104 -36.32 -13.48 46.68
C ASN A 104 -35.62 -12.10 46.86
N LYS A 105 -36.37 -11.01 46.72
CA LYS A 105 -36.52 -9.90 47.69
C LYS A 105 -37.24 -8.70 47.07
#